data_AF-A0A3C1VVS1-F1
#
_entry.id   AF-A0A3C1VVS1-F1
#
_cell.length_a   1.000
_cell.length_b   1.000
_cell.length_c   1.000
_cell.angle_alpha   90.00
_cell.angle_beta   90.00
_cell.angle_gamma   90.00
#
_symmetry.space_group_name_H-M   'P 1'
#
loop_
_entity.id
_entity.type
_entity.pdbx_description
1 polymer ?
#
loop_
_entity_poly.entity_id
_entity_poly.type
_entity_poly.pdbx_seq_one_letter_code
_entity_poly.pdbx_strand_id
1 'polypeptide(L)'
;MPWPINRIQALELLQFFISHCLPNFGTYQDAMTAESPSDWSLYHSRLSFALNAKILHPREVVDHCIDVFEKSEAINLAQIEGFVRQIIGWREFIRGIYWRNMPDYQALNSLEAENALPDYFWTGNTNMRCMEKSIKNSLDYSYAHHIQRLMITGNFCLLTGIAPDEVDAWYLGIYIDALQWVELPNTRGMALHADGGIVGSKPYAAGGNYIKKMSDYCSSCHYDVKRKTGDGACPFNSLYWHFMARHQDRFRGNHRTRMLYGSWARMGEESQRAILEQAEGYLKDLNSL
;
A
#
# COMPACT_ATOMS: atom_id res chain seq x y z
N MET A 1 -12.24 21.68 1.37
CA MET A 1 -11.43 20.46 1.55
C MET A 1 -12.36 19.31 1.92
N PRO A 2 -12.13 18.08 1.44
CA PRO A 2 -13.02 16.94 1.69
C PRO A 2 -12.98 16.39 3.13
N TRP A 3 -12.30 17.07 4.05
CA TRP A 3 -11.97 16.59 5.39
C TRP A 3 -12.82 17.27 6.47
N PRO A 4 -13.37 16.51 7.44
CA PRO A 4 -14.18 17.08 8.50
C PRO A 4 -13.33 17.92 9.45
N ILE A 5 -13.76 19.16 9.72
CA ILE A 5 -13.08 20.07 10.66
C ILE A 5 -13.73 20.07 12.05
N ASN A 6 -14.85 19.38 12.21
CA ASN A 6 -15.55 19.25 13.49
C ASN A 6 -16.32 17.93 13.55
N ARG A 7 -16.90 17.65 14.73
CA ARG A 7 -17.63 16.40 15.00
C ARG A 7 -18.89 16.24 14.16
N ILE A 8 -19.61 17.33 13.86
CA ILE A 8 -20.82 17.28 13.04
C ILE A 8 -20.48 16.75 11.64
N GLN A 9 -19.48 17.35 10.99
CA GLN A 9 -19.03 16.92 9.67
C GLN A 9 -18.45 15.49 9.67
N ALA A 10 -17.79 15.08 10.75
CA ALA A 10 -17.29 13.72 10.86
C ALA A 10 -18.42 12.68 10.95
N LEU A 11 -19.52 13.01 11.65
CA LEU A 11 -20.72 12.18 11.71
C LEU A 11 -21.48 12.16 10.36
N GLU A 12 -21.54 13.28 9.65
CA GLU A 12 -22.08 13.34 8.28
C GLU A 12 -21.28 12.43 7.33
N LEU A 13 -19.94 12.45 7.43
CA LEU A 13 -19.07 11.57 6.65
C LEU A 13 -19.26 10.09 7.02
N LEU A 14 -19.42 9.77 8.30
CA LEU A 14 -19.75 8.42 8.76
C LEU A 14 -21.10 7.96 8.17
N GLN A 15 -22.13 8.81 8.23
CA GLN A 15 -23.45 8.50 7.67
C GLN A 15 -23.37 8.28 6.16
N PHE A 16 -22.62 9.12 5.44
CA PHE A 16 -22.38 8.93 4.02
C PHE A 16 -21.72 7.59 3.73
N PHE A 17 -20.68 7.24 4.49
CA PHE A 17 -20.01 5.94 4.34
C PHE A 17 -20.98 4.78 4.55
N ILE A 18 -21.76 4.80 5.64
CA ILE A 18 -22.71 3.73 5.96
C ILE A 18 -23.76 3.58 4.85
N SER A 19 -24.32 4.69 4.35
CA SER A 19 -25.39 4.65 3.35
C SER A 19 -24.90 4.31 1.94
N HIS A 20 -23.71 4.74 1.54
CA HIS A 20 -23.28 4.69 0.13
C HIS A 20 -22.06 3.80 -0.13
N CYS A 21 -21.23 3.56 0.87
CA CYS A 21 -19.94 2.91 0.70
C CYS A 21 -19.85 1.55 1.37
N LEU A 22 -20.36 1.41 2.60
CA LEU A 22 -20.33 0.17 3.36
C LEU A 22 -20.93 -1.04 2.60
N PRO A 23 -22.05 -0.91 1.85
CA PRO A 23 -22.59 -2.00 1.03
C PRO A 23 -21.66 -2.51 -0.08
N ASN A 24 -20.58 -1.79 -0.38
CA ASN A 24 -19.62 -2.12 -1.42
C ASN A 24 -18.17 -2.23 -0.90
N PHE A 25 -17.95 -1.95 0.40
CA PHE A 25 -16.62 -1.84 0.99
C PHE A 25 -15.78 -3.11 0.78
N GLY A 26 -16.28 -4.28 1.19
CA GLY A 26 -15.55 -5.54 1.07
C GLY A 26 -15.32 -5.98 -0.37
N THR A 27 -16.27 -5.69 -1.27
CA THR A 27 -16.19 -6.07 -2.69
C THR A 27 -15.04 -5.36 -3.41
N TYR A 28 -14.82 -4.09 -3.10
CA TYR A 28 -13.83 -3.23 -3.77
C TYR A 28 -12.63 -2.86 -2.89
N GLN A 29 -12.43 -3.57 -1.78
CA GLN A 29 -11.42 -3.21 -0.77
C GLN A 29 -10.00 -3.07 -1.33
N ASP A 30 -9.65 -3.94 -2.27
CA ASP A 30 -8.33 -3.97 -2.92
C ASP A 30 -8.36 -3.49 -4.38
N ALA A 31 -9.50 -2.97 -4.84
CA ALA A 31 -9.63 -2.46 -6.21
C ALA A 31 -8.98 -1.08 -6.35
N MET A 32 -8.52 -0.77 -7.55
CA MET A 32 -7.99 0.53 -7.95
C MET A 32 -8.53 0.86 -9.34
N THR A 33 -8.77 2.13 -9.63
CA THR A 33 -9.24 2.57 -10.95
C THR A 33 -8.67 3.95 -11.27
N ALA A 34 -8.56 4.28 -12.55
CA ALA A 34 -8.32 5.62 -13.06
C ALA A 34 -9.54 6.23 -13.76
N GLU A 35 -10.59 5.41 -13.97
CA GLU A 35 -11.75 5.69 -14.83
C GLU A 35 -12.97 6.14 -14.01
N SER A 36 -12.75 6.75 -12.85
CA SER A 36 -13.80 7.26 -11.96
C SER A 36 -13.39 8.60 -11.33
N PRO A 37 -14.31 9.57 -11.17
CA PRO A 37 -14.04 10.80 -10.43
C PRO A 37 -13.82 10.55 -8.93
N SER A 38 -14.22 9.37 -8.43
CA SER A 38 -14.01 8.94 -7.05
C SER A 38 -12.87 7.91 -6.93
N ASP A 39 -11.96 7.85 -7.91
CA ASP A 39 -10.82 6.93 -7.93
C ASP A 39 -9.91 7.03 -6.70
N TRP A 40 -9.78 8.22 -6.12
CA TRP A 40 -8.97 8.48 -4.93
C TRP A 40 -9.52 7.84 -3.65
N SER A 41 -10.82 7.56 -3.56
CA SER A 41 -11.44 6.99 -2.34
C SER A 41 -12.27 5.73 -2.53
N LEU A 42 -12.78 5.48 -3.73
CA LEU A 42 -13.72 4.39 -4.03
C LEU A 42 -14.83 4.32 -2.96
N TYR A 43 -14.99 3.15 -2.35
CA TYR A 43 -15.96 2.87 -1.29
C TYR A 43 -15.32 2.86 0.12
N HIS A 44 -14.18 3.52 0.32
CA HIS A 44 -13.55 3.64 1.62
C HIS A 44 -14.19 4.74 2.47
N SER A 45 -14.14 4.58 3.80
CA SER A 45 -14.85 5.45 4.74
C SER A 45 -14.30 6.87 4.85
N ARG A 46 -13.00 7.06 4.57
CA ARG A 46 -12.28 8.34 4.75
C ARG A 46 -12.32 8.85 6.20
N LEU A 47 -12.57 7.97 7.18
CA LEU A 47 -12.71 8.33 8.60
C LEU A 47 -11.38 8.33 9.39
N SER A 48 -10.29 7.89 8.78
CA SER A 48 -8.99 7.70 9.45
C SER A 48 -8.50 8.98 10.15
N PHE A 49 -8.61 10.13 9.51
CA PHE A 49 -8.29 11.43 10.13
C PHE A 49 -9.15 11.70 11.37
N ALA A 50 -10.48 11.61 11.24
CA ALA A 50 -11.41 11.85 12.35
C ALA A 50 -11.17 10.91 13.54
N LEU A 51 -10.81 9.65 13.28
CA LEU A 51 -10.45 8.66 14.30
C LEU A 51 -9.12 8.97 14.98
N ASN A 52 -8.11 9.41 14.21
CA ASN A 52 -6.76 9.64 14.72
C ASN A 52 -6.65 10.97 15.48
N ALA A 53 -7.37 12.00 15.02
CA ALA A 53 -7.53 13.30 15.66
C ALA A 53 -8.53 13.29 16.85
N LYS A 54 -9.10 12.13 17.19
CA LYS A 54 -10.05 11.94 18.32
C LYS A 54 -11.37 12.70 18.18
N ILE A 55 -11.75 13.10 16.95
CA ILE A 55 -13.06 13.70 16.65
C ILE A 55 -14.17 12.65 16.79
N LEU A 56 -13.89 11.42 16.35
CA LEU A 56 -14.76 10.25 16.51
C LEU A 56 -14.07 9.17 17.35
N HIS A 57 -14.85 8.52 18.20
CA HIS A 57 -14.36 7.37 18.95
C HIS A 57 -14.45 6.10 18.08
N PRO A 58 -13.42 5.22 18.03
CA PRO A 58 -13.45 4.01 17.20
C PRO A 58 -14.63 3.08 17.49
N ARG A 59 -14.96 2.89 18.78
CA ARG A 59 -16.12 2.09 19.20
C ARG A 59 -17.44 2.69 18.72
N GLU A 60 -17.60 4.01 18.77
CA GLU A 60 -18.81 4.68 18.27
C GLU A 60 -19.02 4.41 16.77
N VAL A 61 -17.94 4.47 15.98
CA VAL A 61 -17.99 4.16 14.54
C VAL A 61 -18.36 2.71 14.29
N VAL A 62 -17.76 1.78 15.04
CA VAL A 62 -18.02 0.34 14.90
C VAL A 62 -19.44 -0.01 15.29
N ASP A 63 -19.90 0.46 16.44
CA ASP A 63 -21.24 0.18 16.96
C ASP A 63 -22.31 0.72 15.99
N HIS A 64 -22.17 1.95 15.48
CA HIS A 64 -23.10 2.49 14.48
C HIS A 64 -23.14 1.67 13.18
N CYS A 65 -21.99 1.21 12.68
CA CYS A 65 -21.95 0.37 11.48
C CYS A 65 -22.62 -1.00 11.71
N ILE A 66 -22.45 -1.60 12.90
CA ILE A 66 -23.09 -2.86 13.27
C ILE A 66 -24.60 -2.68 13.42
N ASP A 67 -25.04 -1.63 14.13
CA ASP A 67 -26.47 -1.31 14.32
C ASP A 67 -27.21 -1.14 12.99
N VAL A 68 -26.55 -0.58 11.97
CA VAL A 68 -27.12 -0.44 10.63
C VAL A 68 -27.07 -1.75 9.85
N PHE A 69 -25.97 -2.51 9.97
CA PHE A 69 -25.88 -3.84 9.37
C PHE A 69 -27.00 -4.77 9.84
N GLU A 70 -27.31 -4.80 11.15
CA GLU A 70 -28.38 -5.65 11.71
C GLU A 70 -29.78 -5.35 11.15
N LYS A 71 -29.97 -4.15 10.58
CA LYS A 71 -31.24 -3.66 10.03
C LYS A 71 -31.21 -3.58 8.50
N SER A 72 -30.10 -3.91 7.86
CA SER A 72 -29.87 -3.71 6.43
C SER A 72 -29.87 -5.03 5.67
N GLU A 73 -30.62 -5.09 4.57
CA GLU A 73 -30.52 -6.19 3.61
C GLU A 73 -29.39 -5.98 2.59
N ALA A 74 -28.86 -4.76 2.49
CA ALA A 74 -27.86 -4.38 1.49
C ALA A 74 -26.41 -4.65 1.94
N ILE A 75 -26.17 -4.81 3.25
CA ILE A 75 -24.84 -5.04 3.83
C ILE A 75 -24.74 -6.50 4.23
N ASN A 76 -23.76 -7.22 3.68
CA ASN A 76 -23.49 -8.60 4.07
C ASN A 76 -22.38 -8.70 5.12
N LEU A 77 -22.26 -9.87 5.74
CA LEU A 77 -21.30 -10.13 6.82
C LEU A 77 -19.85 -9.83 6.40
N ALA A 78 -19.46 -10.15 5.17
CA ALA A 78 -18.09 -9.92 4.70
C ALA A 78 -17.73 -8.44 4.62
N GLN A 79 -18.70 -7.58 4.27
CA GLN A 79 -18.51 -6.13 4.21
C GLN A 79 -18.36 -5.51 5.60
N ILE A 80 -19.26 -5.84 6.53
CA ILE A 80 -19.23 -5.30 7.89
C ILE A 80 -18.04 -5.86 8.68
N GLU A 81 -17.76 -7.17 8.62
CA GLU A 81 -16.60 -7.77 9.29
C GLU A 81 -15.31 -7.18 8.72
N GLY A 82 -15.22 -7.07 7.39
CA GLY A 82 -14.06 -6.48 6.73
C GLY A 82 -13.78 -5.07 7.21
N PHE A 83 -14.81 -4.23 7.35
CA PHE A 83 -14.67 -2.87 7.88
C PHE A 83 -14.27 -2.86 9.36
N VAL A 84 -15.00 -3.60 10.21
CA VAL A 84 -14.75 -3.68 11.66
C VAL A 84 -13.33 -4.17 11.94
N ARG A 85 -12.85 -5.18 11.22
CA ARG A 85 -11.49 -5.73 11.34
C ARG A 85 -10.39 -4.70 11.06
N GLN A 86 -10.63 -3.71 10.21
CA GLN A 86 -9.63 -2.64 9.99
C GLN A 86 -9.48 -1.75 11.23
N ILE A 87 -10.57 -1.53 11.99
CA ILE A 87 -10.58 -0.64 13.15
C ILE A 87 -10.16 -1.39 14.42
N ILE A 88 -10.91 -2.40 14.86
CA ILE A 88 -10.61 -3.08 16.13
C ILE A 88 -9.50 -4.13 16.00
N GLY A 89 -9.21 -4.56 14.78
CA GLY A 89 -8.07 -5.43 14.47
C GLY A 89 -6.83 -4.61 14.16
N TRP A 90 -6.68 -4.19 12.91
CA TRP A 90 -5.42 -3.58 12.43
C TRP A 90 -5.03 -2.30 13.16
N ARG A 91 -5.93 -1.32 13.32
CA ARG A 91 -5.57 -0.05 13.96
C ARG A 91 -5.14 -0.24 15.42
N GLU A 92 -5.84 -1.06 16.19
CA GLU A 92 -5.46 -1.35 17.58
C GLU A 92 -4.20 -2.24 17.67
N PHE A 93 -4.04 -3.20 16.76
CA PHE A 93 -2.82 -4.02 16.65
C PHE A 93 -1.58 -3.17 16.38
N ILE A 94 -1.64 -2.29 15.37
CA ILE A 94 -0.55 -1.37 15.01
C ILE A 94 -0.19 -0.45 16.18
N ARG A 95 -1.19 0.06 16.91
CA ARG A 95 -0.95 0.84 18.13
C ARG A 95 -0.17 0.05 19.18
N GLY A 96 -0.54 -1.22 19.38
CA GLY A 96 0.18 -2.12 20.29
C GLY A 96 1.62 -2.38 19.85
N ILE A 97 1.86 -2.60 18.55
CA ILE A 97 3.20 -2.78 18.00
C ILE A 97 4.07 -1.55 18.23
N TYR A 98 3.56 -0.35 17.95
CA TYR A 98 4.31 0.88 18.16
C TYR A 98 4.78 1.01 19.62
N TRP A 99 3.85 0.99 20.59
CA TRP A 99 4.22 1.21 21.99
C TRP A 99 5.05 0.09 22.60
N ARG A 100 4.95 -1.14 22.09
CA ARG A 100 5.74 -2.27 22.56
C ARG A 100 7.20 -2.21 22.13
N ASN A 101 7.49 -1.63 20.96
CA ASN A 101 8.81 -1.73 20.32
C ASN A 101 9.54 -0.39 20.21
N MET A 102 8.88 0.74 20.49
CA MET A 102 9.55 2.05 20.53
C MET A 102 10.47 2.18 21.75
N PRO A 103 11.60 2.93 21.63
CA PRO A 103 12.01 3.71 20.46
C PRO A 103 12.74 2.92 19.36
N ASP A 104 13.24 1.71 19.66
CA ASP A 104 14.11 0.93 18.78
C ASP A 104 13.48 0.57 17.43
N TYR A 105 12.15 0.48 17.38
CA TYR A 105 11.41 0.19 16.16
C TYR A 105 11.72 1.16 15.01
N GLN A 106 11.97 2.44 15.32
CA GLN A 106 12.32 3.46 14.32
C GLN A 106 13.68 3.21 13.66
N ALA A 107 14.58 2.41 14.25
CA ALA A 107 15.89 2.13 13.66
C ALA A 107 15.90 0.87 12.77
N LEU A 108 14.79 0.14 12.67
CA LEU A 108 14.77 -1.16 12.00
C LEU A 108 14.90 -1.01 10.47
N ASN A 109 15.94 -1.61 9.90
CA ASN A 109 16.18 -1.72 8.46
C ASN A 109 16.73 -3.10 8.10
N SER A 110 15.97 -4.14 8.40
CA SER A 110 16.46 -5.52 8.33
C SER A 110 16.74 -6.03 6.91
N LEU A 111 16.32 -5.30 5.87
CA LEU A 111 16.61 -5.59 4.47
C LEU A 111 17.81 -4.79 3.92
N GLU A 112 18.43 -3.94 4.75
CA GLU A 112 19.59 -3.12 4.37
C GLU A 112 19.30 -2.28 3.11
N ALA A 113 18.15 -1.61 3.15
CA ALA A 113 17.69 -0.71 2.09
C ALA A 113 18.30 0.68 2.29
N GLU A 114 18.93 1.24 1.25
CA GLU A 114 19.75 2.46 1.32
C GLU A 114 19.48 3.47 0.20
N ASN A 115 18.64 3.15 -0.78
CA ASN A 115 18.39 4.03 -1.91
C ASN A 115 17.56 5.26 -1.48
N ALA A 116 17.83 6.41 -2.10
CA ALA A 116 17.07 7.64 -1.87
C ALA A 116 15.69 7.59 -2.54
N LEU A 117 14.69 8.25 -1.93
CA LEU A 117 13.36 8.32 -2.51
C LEU A 117 13.38 9.14 -3.82
N PRO A 118 12.81 8.64 -4.93
CA PRO A 118 12.81 9.38 -6.20
C PRO A 118 12.00 10.68 -6.13
N ASP A 119 12.44 11.70 -6.85
CA ASP A 119 11.88 13.06 -6.81
C ASP A 119 10.41 13.10 -7.24
N TYR A 120 9.99 12.18 -8.12
CA TYR A 120 8.59 12.12 -8.55
C TYR A 120 7.61 11.71 -7.45
N PHE A 121 8.06 11.24 -6.28
CA PHE A 121 7.18 11.10 -5.11
C PHE A 121 6.62 12.46 -4.64
N TRP A 122 7.30 13.56 -4.96
CA TRP A 122 6.88 14.92 -4.61
C TRP A 122 6.17 15.66 -5.75
N THR A 123 6.19 15.13 -6.97
CA THR A 123 5.62 15.80 -8.16
C THR A 123 4.57 14.97 -8.90
N GLY A 124 4.59 13.65 -8.73
CA GLY A 124 3.80 12.71 -9.53
C GLY A 124 4.27 12.57 -10.98
N ASN A 125 5.42 13.14 -11.36
CA ASN A 125 5.93 13.14 -12.73
C ASN A 125 6.74 11.86 -13.03
N THR A 126 6.04 10.78 -13.36
CA THR A 126 6.62 9.48 -13.74
C THR A 126 5.84 8.88 -14.90
N ASN A 127 6.46 8.03 -15.72
CA ASN A 127 5.77 7.32 -16.80
C ASN A 127 5.00 6.08 -16.29
N MET A 128 5.22 5.70 -15.03
CA MET A 128 4.50 4.60 -14.38
C MET A 128 3.09 5.07 -13.96
N ARG A 129 2.09 4.85 -14.81
CA ARG A 129 0.70 5.33 -14.59
C ARG A 129 0.11 4.99 -13.22
N CYS A 130 0.43 3.82 -12.66
CA CYS A 130 -0.02 3.43 -11.31
C CYS A 130 0.60 4.31 -10.21
N MET A 131 1.91 4.59 -10.32
CA MET A 131 2.64 5.47 -9.41
C MET A 131 2.16 6.91 -9.57
N GLU A 132 2.06 7.39 -10.81
CA GLU A 132 1.53 8.72 -11.15
C GLU A 132 0.17 8.95 -10.46
N LYS A 133 -0.79 8.03 -10.66
CA LYS A 133 -2.12 8.14 -10.05
C LYS A 133 -2.08 8.10 -8.52
N SER A 134 -1.34 7.17 -7.94
CA SER A 134 -1.29 7.01 -6.47
C SER A 134 -0.61 8.19 -5.80
N ILE A 135 0.45 8.73 -6.39
CA ILE A 135 1.17 9.91 -5.89
C ILE A 135 0.31 11.15 -6.07
N LYS A 136 -0.30 11.38 -7.25
CA LYS A 136 -1.18 12.54 -7.45
C LYS A 136 -2.37 12.54 -6.51
N ASN A 137 -3.04 11.41 -6.30
CA ASN A 137 -4.10 11.29 -5.29
C ASN A 137 -3.59 11.69 -3.90
N SER A 138 -2.39 11.22 -3.54
CA SER A 138 -1.75 11.54 -2.28
C SER A 138 -1.46 13.04 -2.13
N LEU A 139 -0.96 13.71 -3.17
CA LEU A 139 -0.62 15.13 -3.15
C LEU A 139 -1.86 16.03 -3.23
N ASP A 140 -2.84 15.70 -4.07
CA ASP A 140 -4.03 16.52 -4.34
C ASP A 140 -5.05 16.45 -3.20
N TYR A 141 -5.19 15.28 -2.57
CA TYR A 141 -6.19 15.04 -1.53
C TYR A 141 -5.60 14.88 -0.13
N SER A 142 -4.27 14.75 0.02
CA SER A 142 -3.64 14.25 1.25
C SER A 142 -4.14 12.85 1.63
N TYR A 143 -4.54 12.05 0.63
CA TYR A 143 -5.12 10.72 0.82
C TYR A 143 -4.90 9.81 -0.37
N ALA A 144 -4.47 8.59 -0.05
CA ALA A 144 -4.60 7.42 -0.90
C ALA A 144 -5.23 6.31 -0.05
N HIS A 145 -6.06 5.47 -0.66
CA HIS A 145 -6.63 4.34 0.08
C HIS A 145 -5.59 3.24 0.33
N HIS A 146 -5.91 2.29 1.20
CA HIS A 146 -4.94 1.36 1.78
C HIS A 146 -4.10 0.61 0.73
N ILE A 147 -4.74 0.09 -0.32
CA ILE A 147 -4.04 -0.72 -1.32
C ILE A 147 -3.13 0.10 -2.26
N GLN A 148 -3.43 1.39 -2.47
CA GLN A 148 -2.51 2.30 -3.17
C GLN A 148 -1.24 2.51 -2.34
N ARG A 149 -1.40 2.78 -1.04
CA ARG A 149 -0.29 2.90 -0.10
C ARG A 149 0.55 1.62 -0.06
N LEU A 150 -0.08 0.48 0.15
CA LEU A 150 0.64 -0.78 0.34
C LEU A 150 1.23 -1.33 -0.97
N MET A 151 0.42 -1.47 -2.01
CA MET A 151 0.78 -2.28 -3.18
C MET A 151 1.27 -1.48 -4.39
N ILE A 152 1.18 -0.15 -4.33
CA ILE A 152 1.76 0.73 -5.35
C ILE A 152 3.00 1.44 -4.80
N THR A 153 2.84 2.47 -3.98
CA THR A 153 3.97 3.27 -3.48
C THR A 153 4.85 2.49 -2.51
N GLY A 154 4.27 1.76 -1.56
CA GLY A 154 4.99 0.91 -0.59
C GLY A 154 5.72 -0.25 -1.27
N ASN A 155 5.01 -1.00 -2.12
CA ASN A 155 5.61 -2.09 -2.90
C ASN A 155 6.73 -1.56 -3.82
N PHE A 156 6.59 -0.40 -4.46
CA PHE A 156 7.69 0.19 -5.23
C PHE A 156 8.92 0.46 -4.35
N CYS A 157 8.73 1.11 -3.19
CA CYS A 157 9.82 1.41 -2.26
C CYS A 157 10.50 0.14 -1.75
N LEU A 158 9.72 -0.90 -1.43
CA LEU A 158 10.21 -2.21 -1.02
C LEU A 158 11.07 -2.85 -2.14
N LEU A 159 10.55 -2.89 -3.37
CA LEU A 159 11.21 -3.53 -4.50
C LEU A 159 12.49 -2.79 -4.94
N THR A 160 12.54 -1.49 -4.73
CA THR A 160 13.69 -0.65 -5.09
C THR A 160 14.65 -0.41 -3.94
N GLY A 161 14.38 -0.96 -2.75
CA GLY A 161 15.28 -0.85 -1.60
C GLY A 161 15.47 0.59 -1.12
N ILE A 162 14.41 1.40 -1.11
CA ILE A 162 14.43 2.76 -0.57
C ILE A 162 14.65 2.71 0.94
N ALA A 163 15.50 3.60 1.46
CA ALA A 163 15.77 3.73 2.88
C ALA A 163 14.46 3.94 3.66
N PRO A 164 14.18 3.14 4.71
CA PRO A 164 12.92 3.26 5.46
C PRO A 164 12.66 4.66 6.03
N ASP A 165 13.70 5.38 6.45
CA ASP A 165 13.59 6.76 6.96
C ASP A 165 12.99 7.72 5.91
N GLU A 166 13.38 7.59 4.65
CA GLU A 166 12.86 8.42 3.55
C GLU A 166 11.37 8.14 3.30
N VAL A 167 10.99 6.87 3.38
CA VAL A 167 9.60 6.44 3.18
C VAL A 167 8.74 6.89 4.36
N ASP A 168 9.20 6.68 5.60
CA ASP A 168 8.51 7.17 6.81
C ASP A 168 8.27 8.69 6.73
N ALA A 169 9.29 9.45 6.33
CA ALA A 169 9.19 10.90 6.19
C ALA A 169 8.14 11.31 5.15
N TRP A 170 8.09 10.60 4.00
CA TRP A 170 7.07 10.87 2.98
C TRP A 170 5.67 10.51 3.47
N TYR A 171 5.44 9.28 3.95
CA TYR A 171 4.13 8.83 4.43
C TYR A 171 3.60 9.70 5.56
N LEU A 172 4.46 10.09 6.50
CA LEU A 172 4.11 10.99 7.61
C LEU A 172 3.83 12.42 7.15
N GLY A 173 4.52 12.90 6.11
CA GLY A 173 4.40 14.27 5.62
C GLY A 173 3.19 14.54 4.72
N ILE A 174 2.72 13.54 3.97
CA ILE A 174 1.72 13.75 2.90
C ILE A 174 0.30 13.29 3.23
N TYR A 175 0.12 12.33 4.14
CA TYR A 175 -1.22 11.82 4.48
C TYR A 175 -1.84 12.52 5.69
N ILE A 176 -3.07 12.99 5.52
CA ILE A 176 -3.80 13.74 6.57
C ILE A 176 -4.04 12.92 7.85
N ASP A 177 -4.09 11.60 7.72
CA ASP A 177 -4.33 10.67 8.82
C ASP A 177 -3.06 10.14 9.49
N ALA A 178 -1.88 10.59 9.04
CA ALA A 178 -0.61 10.12 9.53
C ALA A 178 -0.24 10.77 10.87
N LEU A 179 -0.09 9.90 11.87
CA LEU A 179 0.59 10.17 13.13
C LEU A 179 1.58 9.03 13.33
N GLN A 180 2.76 9.29 13.88
CA GLN A 180 3.84 8.29 13.93
C GLN A 180 3.41 6.94 14.50
N TRP A 181 2.53 6.92 15.52
CA TRP A 181 2.07 5.67 16.14
C TRP A 181 1.32 4.73 15.19
N VAL A 182 0.64 5.27 14.17
CA VAL A 182 -0.10 4.49 13.17
C VAL A 182 0.69 4.35 11.87
N GLU A 183 1.46 5.38 11.50
CA GLU A 183 2.20 5.43 10.25
C GLU A 183 3.42 4.49 10.32
N LEU A 184 4.30 4.66 11.31
CA LEU A 184 5.59 3.97 11.38
C LEU A 184 5.50 2.43 11.32
N PRO A 185 4.61 1.74 12.06
CA PRO A 185 4.53 0.27 11.96
C PRO A 185 3.85 -0.21 10.67
N ASN A 186 2.98 0.60 10.06
CA ASN A 186 2.46 0.27 8.74
C ASN A 186 3.54 0.43 7.67
N THR A 187 4.34 1.50 7.73
CA THR A 187 5.40 1.77 6.76
C THR A 187 6.54 0.74 6.91
N ARG A 188 7.21 0.69 8.05
CA ARG A 188 8.34 -0.22 8.26
C ARG A 188 7.96 -1.68 8.30
N GLY A 189 6.87 -2.02 8.96
CA GLY A 189 6.47 -3.41 9.14
C GLY A 189 5.71 -3.95 7.95
N MET A 190 4.55 -3.36 7.65
CA MET A 190 3.67 -3.89 6.61
C MET A 190 4.18 -3.62 5.20
N ALA A 191 4.54 -2.38 4.87
CA ALA A 191 4.93 -2.02 3.50
C ALA A 191 6.36 -2.45 3.16
N LEU A 192 7.32 -2.16 4.04
CA LEU A 192 8.74 -2.32 3.73
C LEU A 192 9.36 -3.60 4.30
N HIS A 193 8.67 -4.32 5.20
CA HIS A 193 9.22 -5.48 5.90
C HIS A 193 10.59 -5.21 6.57
N ALA A 194 10.86 -3.94 6.88
CA ALA A 194 12.08 -3.46 7.50
C ALA A 194 12.19 -3.95 8.95
N ASP A 195 11.06 -4.25 9.60
CA ASP A 195 11.00 -4.82 10.95
C ASP A 195 11.34 -6.32 11.03
N GLY A 196 11.62 -6.97 9.90
CA GLY A 196 11.96 -8.40 9.85
C GLY A 196 10.81 -9.34 10.15
N GLY A 197 9.57 -8.84 10.07
CA GLY A 197 8.35 -9.63 10.16
C GLY A 197 7.62 -9.56 11.50
N ILE A 198 7.85 -8.51 12.29
CA ILE A 198 7.11 -8.26 13.54
C ILE A 198 5.62 -8.03 13.24
N VAL A 199 5.30 -7.21 12.23
CA VAL A 199 3.91 -6.95 11.81
C VAL A 199 3.35 -8.05 10.92
N GLY A 200 4.17 -8.60 10.01
CA GLY A 200 3.71 -9.59 9.04
C GLY A 200 4.82 -10.53 8.61
N SER A 201 4.51 -11.83 8.54
CA SER A 201 5.49 -12.89 8.23
C SER A 201 6.04 -12.88 6.80
N LYS A 202 5.62 -11.93 5.96
CA LYS A 202 6.04 -11.80 4.56
C LYS A 202 6.10 -10.36 4.10
N PRO A 203 7.03 -10.05 3.18
CA PRO A 203 6.97 -8.81 2.42
C PRO A 203 5.77 -8.82 1.45
N TYR A 204 5.10 -7.69 1.33
CA TYR A 204 4.07 -7.43 0.30
C TYR A 204 4.71 -7.06 -1.05
N ALA A 205 5.64 -7.91 -1.52
CA ALA A 205 6.31 -7.74 -2.80
C ALA A 205 5.44 -8.30 -3.95
N ALA A 206 5.20 -7.52 -4.99
CA ALA A 206 4.48 -7.97 -6.18
C ALA A 206 4.93 -7.28 -7.47
N GLY A 207 5.02 -8.05 -8.56
CA GLY A 207 5.24 -7.50 -9.90
C GLY A 207 3.98 -6.91 -10.53
N GLY A 208 4.11 -6.37 -11.75
CA GLY A 208 3.05 -5.65 -12.46
C GLY A 208 1.79 -6.47 -12.73
N ASN A 209 1.88 -7.81 -12.73
CA ASN A 209 0.71 -8.68 -12.88
C ASN A 209 -0.31 -8.53 -11.74
N TYR A 210 0.12 -8.19 -10.52
CA TYR A 210 -0.80 -7.87 -9.43
C TYR A 210 -1.57 -6.59 -9.76
N ILE A 211 -0.83 -5.52 -10.10
CA ILE A 211 -1.40 -4.21 -10.44
C ILE A 211 -2.40 -4.34 -11.59
N LYS A 212 -2.08 -5.11 -12.63
CA LYS A 212 -2.99 -5.38 -13.76
C LYS A 212 -4.30 -6.07 -13.35
N LYS A 213 -4.26 -6.95 -12.34
CA LYS A 213 -5.46 -7.68 -11.89
C LYS A 213 -6.36 -6.82 -11.02
N MET A 214 -5.76 -5.95 -10.23
CA MET A 214 -6.47 -5.15 -9.23
C MET A 214 -6.78 -3.72 -9.71
N SER A 215 -6.34 -3.36 -10.92
CA SER A 215 -6.54 -2.02 -11.48
C SER A 215 -6.69 -2.01 -13.00
N ASP A 216 -7.17 -0.90 -13.52
CA ASP A 216 -7.17 -0.55 -14.94
C ASP A 216 -5.90 0.23 -15.38
N TYR A 217 -4.99 0.57 -14.46
CA TYR A 217 -3.84 1.46 -14.71
C TYR A 217 -2.95 1.03 -15.87
N CYS A 218 -2.75 -0.28 -16.02
CA CYS A 218 -1.87 -0.85 -17.04
C CYS A 218 -2.38 -0.67 -18.47
N SER A 219 -3.68 -0.40 -18.67
CA SER A 219 -4.29 -0.29 -20.01
C SER A 219 -3.83 0.96 -20.77
N SER A 220 -3.54 2.04 -20.04
CA SER A 220 -3.12 3.35 -20.57
C SER A 220 -1.72 3.74 -20.06
N CYS A 221 -0.92 2.76 -19.64
CA CYS A 221 0.43 2.99 -19.14
C CYS A 221 1.43 3.07 -20.30
N HIS A 222 2.49 3.88 -20.14
CA HIS A 222 3.63 3.90 -21.06
C HIS A 222 4.28 2.51 -21.20
N TYR A 223 4.32 1.75 -20.09
CA TYR A 223 4.97 0.45 -20.03
C TYR A 223 4.01 -0.72 -20.27
N ASP A 224 4.48 -1.75 -20.98
CA ASP A 224 3.79 -3.01 -21.16
C ASP A 224 4.00 -3.94 -19.95
N VAL A 225 2.92 -4.17 -19.21
CA VAL A 225 2.88 -5.05 -18.04
C VAL A 225 3.18 -6.53 -18.33
N LYS A 226 3.08 -6.98 -19.58
CA LYS A 226 3.41 -8.36 -19.97
C LYS A 226 4.91 -8.58 -20.15
N ARG A 227 5.67 -7.52 -20.41
CA ARG A 227 7.11 -7.59 -20.66
C ARG A 227 7.90 -7.48 -19.37
N LYS A 228 8.94 -8.30 -19.23
CA LYS A 228 9.87 -8.27 -18.09
C LYS A 228 11.18 -7.54 -18.40
N THR A 229 11.54 -7.42 -19.69
CA THR A 229 12.81 -6.86 -20.17
C THR A 229 12.64 -6.11 -21.49
N GLY A 230 13.62 -5.27 -21.79
CA GLY A 230 13.70 -4.43 -22.98
C GLY A 230 12.83 -3.16 -22.89
N ASP A 231 13.00 -2.28 -23.86
CA ASP A 231 12.38 -0.94 -23.87
C ASP A 231 10.86 -1.00 -23.72
N GLY A 232 10.31 -0.23 -22.78
CA GLY A 232 8.89 -0.21 -22.48
C GLY A 232 8.40 -1.40 -21.62
N ALA A 233 9.28 -2.23 -21.07
CA ALA A 233 8.88 -3.25 -20.09
C ALA A 233 8.53 -2.63 -18.74
N CYS A 234 7.43 -3.09 -18.12
CA CYS A 234 6.99 -2.60 -16.81
C CYS A 234 8.09 -2.78 -15.72
N PRO A 235 8.55 -1.69 -15.07
CA PRO A 235 9.62 -1.74 -14.08
C PRO A 235 9.33 -2.70 -12.91
N PHE A 236 8.08 -2.75 -12.43
CA PHE A 236 7.68 -3.66 -11.36
C PHE A 236 7.98 -5.13 -11.66
N ASN A 237 8.03 -5.54 -12.93
CA ASN A 237 8.30 -6.94 -13.27
C ASN A 237 9.76 -7.34 -13.03
N SER A 238 10.72 -6.52 -13.49
CA SER A 238 12.14 -6.79 -13.28
C SER A 238 12.56 -6.53 -11.83
N LEU A 239 12.10 -5.42 -11.25
CA LEU A 239 12.35 -5.06 -9.85
C LEU A 239 11.83 -6.13 -8.88
N TYR A 240 10.67 -6.72 -9.15
CA TYR A 240 10.14 -7.83 -8.35
C TYR A 240 11.09 -9.03 -8.30
N TRP A 241 11.57 -9.49 -9.46
CA TRP A 241 12.47 -10.63 -9.50
C TRP A 241 13.86 -10.31 -8.94
N HIS A 242 14.34 -9.09 -9.15
CA HIS A 242 15.57 -8.60 -8.53
C HIS A 242 15.49 -8.62 -7.00
N PHE A 243 14.44 -8.07 -6.42
CA PHE A 243 14.19 -8.12 -4.97
C PHE A 243 14.14 -9.57 -4.45
N MET A 244 13.38 -10.44 -5.12
CA MET A 244 13.25 -11.85 -4.71
C MET A 244 14.58 -12.60 -4.80
N ALA A 245 15.40 -12.33 -5.84
CA ALA A 245 16.71 -12.94 -6.00
C ALA A 245 17.71 -12.44 -4.94
N ARG A 246 17.76 -11.12 -4.70
CA ARG A 246 18.64 -10.48 -3.70
C ARG A 246 18.40 -11.03 -2.29
N HIS A 247 17.14 -11.26 -1.92
CA HIS A 247 16.77 -11.73 -0.58
C HIS A 247 16.42 -13.22 -0.53
N GLN A 248 16.91 -14.00 -1.50
CA GLN A 248 16.57 -15.41 -1.63
C GLN A 248 16.85 -16.21 -0.35
N ASP A 249 18.03 -16.07 0.24
CA ASP A 249 18.42 -16.82 1.43
C ASP A 249 17.52 -16.52 2.63
N ARG A 250 17.13 -15.26 2.78
CA ARG A 250 16.24 -14.80 3.87
C ARG A 250 14.83 -15.37 3.73
N PHE A 251 14.32 -15.47 2.51
CA PHE A 251 12.94 -15.88 2.26
C PHE A 251 12.77 -17.36 1.88
N ARG A 252 13.85 -18.11 1.65
CA ARG A 252 13.78 -19.52 1.23
C ARG A 252 13.09 -20.44 2.24
N GLY A 253 13.19 -20.11 3.53
CA GLY A 253 12.54 -20.86 4.62
C GLY A 253 11.01 -20.69 4.67
N ASN A 254 10.43 -19.72 3.96
CA ASN A 254 9.00 -19.48 3.98
C ASN A 254 8.28 -20.45 3.01
N HIS A 255 7.42 -21.34 3.55
CA HIS A 255 6.69 -22.34 2.76
C HIS A 255 5.95 -21.76 1.54
N ARG A 256 5.47 -20.53 1.64
CA ARG A 256 4.68 -19.89 0.58
C ARG A 256 5.54 -19.18 -0.50
N THR A 257 6.84 -18.97 -0.30
CA THR A 257 7.77 -18.44 -1.34
C THR A 257 8.44 -19.56 -2.13
N ARG A 258 8.36 -20.81 -1.63
CA ARG A 258 8.96 -21.99 -2.25
C ARG A 258 8.54 -22.21 -3.72
N MET A 259 7.23 -22.10 -3.99
CA MET A 259 6.72 -22.22 -5.37
C MET A 259 7.27 -21.12 -6.29
N LEU A 260 7.54 -19.96 -5.71
CA LEU A 260 8.00 -18.77 -6.42
C LEU A 260 9.45 -18.93 -6.87
N TYR A 261 10.33 -19.43 -6.00
CA TYR A 261 11.71 -19.79 -6.37
C TYR A 261 11.78 -20.96 -7.34
N GLY A 262 10.82 -21.89 -7.29
CA GLY A 262 10.68 -22.93 -8.31
C GLY A 262 10.37 -22.35 -9.70
N SER A 263 9.51 -21.33 -9.76
CA SER A 263 9.24 -20.61 -11.01
C SER A 263 10.42 -19.78 -11.49
N TRP A 264 11.17 -19.14 -10.59
CA TRP A 264 12.41 -18.44 -10.91
C TRP A 264 13.43 -19.39 -11.55
N ALA A 265 13.73 -20.52 -10.92
CA ALA A 265 14.70 -21.50 -11.40
C ALA A 265 14.36 -22.04 -12.81
N ARG A 266 13.07 -22.16 -13.14
CA ARG A 266 12.62 -22.64 -14.46
C ARG A 266 12.75 -21.62 -15.60
N MET A 267 13.07 -20.34 -15.32
CA MET A 267 13.22 -19.32 -16.36
C MET A 267 14.49 -19.48 -17.21
N GLY A 268 15.49 -20.21 -16.71
CA GLY A 268 16.81 -20.35 -17.34
C GLY A 268 17.73 -19.16 -17.05
N GLU A 269 19.03 -19.42 -17.00
CA GLU A 269 20.05 -18.46 -16.57
C GLU A 269 20.09 -17.19 -17.43
N GLU A 270 19.92 -17.33 -18.75
CA GLU A 270 19.92 -16.18 -19.67
C GLU A 270 18.77 -15.21 -19.37
N SER A 271 17.55 -15.75 -19.20
CA SER A 271 16.38 -14.94 -18.85
C SER A 271 16.53 -14.29 -17.48
N GLN A 272 17.05 -15.03 -16.50
CA GLN A 272 17.30 -14.51 -15.15
C GLN A 272 18.27 -13.33 -15.20
N ARG A 273 19.41 -13.51 -15.88
CA ARG A 273 20.42 -12.47 -16.06
C ARG A 273 19.82 -11.23 -16.71
N ALA A 274 19.09 -11.38 -17.82
CA ALA A 274 18.48 -10.24 -18.52
C ALA A 274 17.47 -9.48 -17.63
N ILE A 275 16.70 -10.20 -16.80
CA ILE A 275 15.76 -9.59 -15.84
C ILE A 275 16.51 -8.80 -14.77
N LEU A 276 17.59 -9.36 -14.22
CA LEU A 276 18.40 -8.70 -13.20
C LEU A 276 19.13 -7.48 -13.77
N GLU A 277 19.71 -7.59 -14.96
CA GLU A 277 20.37 -6.47 -15.65
C GLU A 277 19.40 -5.33 -15.95
N GLN A 278 18.16 -5.64 -16.38
CA GLN A 278 17.12 -4.62 -16.56
C GLN A 278 16.80 -3.90 -15.24
N ALA A 279 16.64 -4.63 -14.14
CA ALA A 279 16.35 -4.04 -12.83
C ALA A 279 17.52 -3.16 -12.33
N GLU A 280 18.75 -3.63 -12.45
CA GLU A 280 19.95 -2.86 -12.13
C GLU A 280 20.07 -1.58 -12.97
N GLY A 281 19.64 -1.61 -14.23
CA GLY A 281 19.52 -0.43 -15.06
C GLY A 281 18.61 0.64 -14.45
N TYR A 282 17.45 0.24 -13.96
CA TYR A 282 16.52 1.15 -13.27
C TYR A 282 17.06 1.63 -11.91
N LEU A 283 17.70 0.76 -11.13
CA LEU A 283 18.21 1.11 -9.79
C LEU A 283 19.35 2.13 -9.84
N LYS A 284 20.13 2.18 -10.93
CA LYS A 284 21.17 3.19 -11.13
C LYS A 284 20.62 4.60 -11.31
N ASP A 285 19.41 4.73 -11.84
CA ASP A 285 18.73 6.01 -12.02
C ASP A 285 17.22 5.83 -11.88
N LEU A 286 16.76 5.76 -10.64
CA LEU A 286 15.34 5.62 -10.33
C LEU A 286 14.51 6.83 -10.78
N ASN A 287 15.12 8.02 -10.91
CA ASN A 287 14.43 9.24 -11.33
C ASN A 287 14.07 9.23 -12.83
N SER A 288 14.65 8.32 -13.60
CA SER A 288 14.33 8.13 -15.02
C SER A 288 12.95 7.49 -15.28
N LEU A 289 12.33 6.89 -14.26
CA LEU A 289 11.14 6.03 -14.38
C LEU A 289 9.81 6.78 -14.52
#